data_AF-A0AAW9HZ19-F1
#
_entry.id   AF-A0AAW9HZ19-F1
#
_cell.length_a   1.000
_cell.length_b   1.000
_cell.length_c   1.000
_cell.angle_alpha   90.00
_cell.angle_beta   90.00
_cell.angle_gamma   90.00
#
_symmetry.space_group_name_H-M   'P 1'
#
loop_
_entity.id
_entity.type
_entity.pdbx_description
1 polymer ?
#
loop_
_entity_poly.entity_id
_entity_poly.type
_entity_poly.pdbx_seq_one_letter_code
_entity_poly.pdbx_strand_id
1 'polypeptide(L)'
;MIVVMDKNYTSDDINKVVNYITNKNLGVNVSNEKHNCVIGILGDTAEVDLEEVKALKCVSKILKVQEPYKKANRLFHPEDTIVNINGNKIGCKHLG
;
A
#
# COMPACT_ATOMS: atom_id res chain seq x y z
N MET A 1 2.81 -3.32 -0.63
CA MET A 1 2.14 -3.05 -1.93
C MET A 1 2.80 -3.91 -3.01
N ILE A 2 2.11 -4.27 -4.08
CA ILE A 2 2.68 -5.04 -5.21
C ILE A 2 2.47 -4.22 -6.48
N VAL A 3 3.53 -4.04 -7.24
CA VAL A 3 3.54 -3.37 -8.54
C VAL A 3 3.84 -4.42 -9.61
N VAL A 4 2.96 -4.54 -10.60
CA VAL A 4 3.11 -5.44 -11.74
C VAL A 4 3.58 -4.59 -12.92
N MET A 5 4.74 -4.94 -13.47
CA MET A 5 5.33 -4.25 -14.62
C MET A 5 4.64 -4.67 -15.91
N ASP A 6 4.62 -3.77 -16.90
CA ASP A 6 4.14 -4.07 -18.25
C ASP A 6 5.10 -4.98 -19.00
N LYS A 7 4.61 -5.71 -20.02
CA LYS A 7 5.41 -6.70 -20.76
C LYS A 7 6.62 -6.13 -21.52
N ASN A 8 6.61 -4.83 -21.79
CA ASN A 8 7.64 -4.10 -22.54
C ASN A 8 8.58 -3.30 -21.62
N TYR A 9 8.72 -3.70 -20.35
CA TYR A 9 9.62 -3.06 -19.39
C TYR A 9 11.09 -3.23 -19.77
N THR A 10 11.87 -2.17 -19.60
CA THR A 10 13.33 -2.23 -19.71
C THR A 10 13.96 -2.40 -18.33
N SER A 11 15.22 -2.85 -18.28
CA SER A 11 15.96 -2.92 -17.02
C SER A 11 16.13 -1.54 -16.37
N ASP A 12 16.18 -0.46 -17.17
CA ASP A 12 16.23 0.92 -16.69
C ASP A 12 14.93 1.33 -15.99
N ASP A 13 13.78 0.89 -16.51
CA ASP A 13 12.48 1.15 -15.88
C ASP A 13 12.37 0.50 -14.50
N ILE A 14 12.88 -0.73 -14.36
CA ILE A 14 12.93 -1.41 -13.05
C ILE A 14 13.76 -0.57 -12.08
N ASN A 15 14.95 -0.13 -12.50
CA ASN A 15 15.84 0.67 -11.66
C ASN A 15 15.22 2.00 -11.27
N LYS A 16 14.47 2.66 -12.17
CA LYS A 16 13.72 3.89 -11.85
C LYS A 16 12.68 3.65 -10.77
N VAL A 17 11.90 2.58 -10.90
CA VAL A 17 10.87 2.21 -9.89
C VAL A 17 11.52 1.87 -8.56
N VAL A 18 12.58 1.04 -8.57
CA VAL A 18 13.33 0.66 -7.36
C VAL A 18 13.91 1.90 -6.68
N ASN A 19 14.56 2.80 -7.41
CA ASN A 19 15.15 4.02 -6.86
C ASN A 19 14.09 4.96 -6.29
N TYR A 20 12.97 5.14 -6.98
CA TYR A 20 11.86 5.96 -6.48
C TYR A 20 11.34 5.45 -5.14
N ILE A 21 11.23 4.12 -4.96
CA ILE A 21 10.75 3.51 -3.72
C ILE A 21 11.83 3.54 -2.62
N THR A 22 13.08 3.25 -2.95
CA THR A 22 14.21 3.30 -2.01
C THR A 22 14.43 4.71 -1.46
N ASN A 23 14.22 5.75 -2.28
CA ASN A 23 14.29 7.16 -1.84
C ASN A 23 13.24 7.51 -0.77
N LYS A 24 12.15 6.74 -0.68
CA LYS A 24 11.12 6.89 0.37
C LYS A 24 11.43 6.06 1.63
N ASN A 25 12.65 5.54 1.77
CA ASN A 25 13.06 4.64 2.87
C ASN A 25 12.23 3.34 2.96
N LEU A 26 11.73 2.87 1.81
CA LEU A 26 10.96 1.63 1.72
C LEU A 26 11.82 0.50 1.16
N GLY A 27 11.57 -0.72 1.63
CA GLY A 27 12.21 -1.91 1.09
C GLY A 27 11.57 -2.32 -0.23
N VAL A 28 12.39 -2.82 -1.16
CA VAL A 28 11.93 -3.31 -2.47
C VAL A 28 12.35 -4.76 -2.66
N ASN A 29 11.43 -5.58 -3.14
CA ASN A 29 11.70 -6.93 -3.59
C ASN A 29 11.33 -7.04 -5.06
N VAL A 30 12.29 -7.40 -5.92
CA VAL A 30 12.04 -7.58 -7.35
C VAL A 30 11.99 -9.07 -7.65
N SER A 31 10.84 -9.52 -8.12
CA SER A 31 10.63 -10.87 -8.65
C SER A 31 10.56 -10.77 -10.18
N ASN A 32 11.60 -11.27 -10.85
CA ASN A 32 11.69 -11.26 -12.30
C ASN A 32 11.52 -12.69 -12.83
N GLU A 33 10.34 -13.00 -13.35
CA GLU A 33 10.09 -14.23 -14.09
C GLU A 33 10.04 -13.93 -15.59
N LYS A 34 10.36 -14.92 -16.43
CA LYS A 34 10.61 -14.78 -17.88
C LYS A 34 9.63 -13.91 -18.68
N HIS A 35 8.39 -13.74 -18.21
CA HIS A 35 7.38 -12.92 -18.87
C HIS A 35 6.66 -11.92 -17.94
N ASN A 36 6.97 -11.92 -16.64
CA ASN A 36 6.30 -11.09 -15.65
C ASN A 36 7.34 -10.59 -14.65
N CYS A 37 7.47 -9.26 -14.55
CA CYS A 37 8.19 -8.65 -13.44
C CYS A 37 7.20 -8.08 -12.43
N VAL A 38 7.38 -8.50 -11.19
CA VAL A 38 6.58 -8.09 -10.04
C VAL A 38 7.52 -7.46 -9.03
N ILE A 39 7.19 -6.25 -8.59
CA ILE A 39 7.94 -5.48 -7.62
C ILE A 39 7.09 -5.41 -6.34
N GLY A 40 7.53 -6.12 -5.31
CA GLY A 40 6.99 -6.03 -3.96
C GLY A 40 7.59 -4.85 -3.22
N ILE A 41 6.73 -4.03 -2.61
CA ILE A 41 7.13 -2.93 -1.74
C ILE A 41 6.87 -3.33 -0.29
N LEU A 42 7.93 -3.31 0.49
CA LEU A 42 8.01 -3.68 1.90
C LEU A 42 8.11 -2.41 2.75
N GLY A 43 7.26 -2.30 3.78
CA GLY A 43 7.21 -1.15 4.67
C GLY A 43 5.86 -0.42 4.69
N ASP A 44 5.85 0.78 5.26
CA ASP A 44 4.65 1.60 5.35
C ASP A 44 4.42 2.38 4.05
N THR A 45 3.55 1.82 3.19
CA THR A 45 3.21 2.44 1.91
C THR A 45 2.07 3.45 2.01
N ALA A 46 1.77 3.98 3.22
CA ALA A 46 0.76 5.02 3.40
C ALA A 46 1.14 6.35 2.72
N GLU A 47 2.44 6.67 2.71
CA GLU A 47 2.98 7.91 2.09
C GLU A 47 3.37 7.73 0.61
N VAL A 48 3.16 6.53 0.05
CA VAL A 48 3.39 6.29 -1.38
C VAL A 48 2.14 6.67 -2.15
N ASP A 49 2.27 7.69 -2.99
CA ASP A 49 1.24 8.05 -3.93
C ASP A 49 1.11 6.98 -5.02
N LEU A 50 -0.10 6.45 -5.17
CA LEU A 50 -0.42 5.45 -6.17
C LEU A 50 -0.43 6.02 -7.58
N GLU A 51 -0.81 7.29 -7.74
CA GLU A 51 -0.92 7.93 -9.04
C GLU A 51 0.45 8.19 -9.64
N GLU A 52 1.44 8.60 -8.83
CA GLU A 52 2.82 8.78 -9.28
C GLU A 52 3.43 7.48 -9.79
N VAL A 53 3.25 6.38 -9.06
CA VAL A 53 3.76 5.07 -9.47
C VAL A 53 3.02 4.54 -10.69
N LYS A 54 1.71 4.81 -10.82
CA LYS A 54 0.89 4.39 -11.97
C LYS A 54 1.14 5.24 -13.21
N ALA A 55 1.61 6.47 -13.07
CA ALA A 55 1.97 7.35 -14.17
C ALA A 55 3.22 6.88 -14.93
N LEU A 56 4.03 6.01 -14.31
CA LEU A 56 5.15 5.36 -14.99
C LEU A 56 4.61 4.40 -16.05
N LYS A 57 4.92 4.66 -17.33
CA LYS A 57 4.46 3.87 -18.48
C LYS A 57 4.84 2.38 -18.43
N CYS A 58 5.78 2.02 -17.57
CA CYS A 58 6.27 0.66 -17.37
C CYS A 58 5.46 -0.13 -16.33
N VAL A 59 4.47 0.49 -15.68
CA VAL A 59 3.62 -0.13 -14.66
C VAL A 59 2.25 -0.51 -15.25
N SER A 60 1.97 -1.81 -15.28
CA SER A 60 0.71 -2.35 -15.78
C SER A 60 -0.39 -2.26 -14.73
N LYS A 61 -0.08 -2.67 -13.49
CA LYS A 61 -1.07 -2.72 -12.40
C LYS A 61 -0.43 -2.54 -11.05
N ILE A 62 -1.14 -1.88 -10.14
CA ILE A 62 -0.76 -1.79 -8.73
C ILE A 62 -1.81 -2.48 -7.88
N LEU A 63 -1.35 -3.34 -6.97
CA LEU A 63 -2.16 -4.09 -6.02
C LEU A 63 -1.75 -3.68 -4.60
N LYS A 64 -2.63 -3.00 -3.87
CA LYS A 64 -2.41 -2.74 -2.44
C LYS A 64 -2.73 -4.02 -1.65
N VAL A 65 -1.71 -4.55 -0.98
CA VAL A 65 -1.83 -5.73 -0.11
C VAL A 65 -2.31 -5.33 1.30
N GLN A 66 -2.02 -4.09 1.72
CA GLN A 66 -2.53 -3.54 2.97
C GLN A 66 -3.85 -2.81 2.72
N GLU A 67 -4.84 -3.08 3.55
CA GLU A 67 -6.11 -2.38 3.54
C GLU A 67 -5.91 -0.90 3.93
N PRO A 68 -6.52 0.06 3.21
CA PRO A 68 -6.28 1.49 3.42
C PRO A 68 -6.75 2.00 4.80
N TYR A 69 -7.47 1.18 5.57
CA TYR A 69 -8.07 1.50 6.86
C TYR A 69 -7.31 0.91 8.06
N LYS A 70 -5.99 0.76 7.96
CA LYS A 70 -5.13 0.18 9.01
C LYS A 70 -5.39 0.70 10.43
N LYS A 71 -5.77 1.97 10.62
CA LYS A 71 -6.10 2.54 11.95
C LYS A 71 -7.50 2.18 12.47
N ALA A 72 -8.47 1.96 11.58
CA ALA A 72 -9.84 1.63 11.92
C ALA A 72 -10.15 0.12 11.81
N ASN A 73 -9.18 -0.66 11.31
CA ASN A 73 -9.32 -2.09 11.15
C ASN A 73 -9.29 -2.78 12.52
N ARG A 74 -10.27 -3.64 12.82
CA ARG A 74 -10.28 -4.46 14.05
C ARG A 74 -9.05 -5.37 14.19
N LEU A 75 -8.37 -5.73 13.08
CA LEU A 75 -7.09 -6.45 13.13
C LEU A 75 -5.96 -5.62 13.77
N PHE A 76 -6.06 -4.29 13.77
CA PHE A 76 -5.04 -3.36 14.27
C PHE A 76 -5.54 -2.49 15.44
N HIS A 77 -6.85 -2.37 15.63
CA HIS A 77 -7.51 -1.73 16.78
C HIS A 77 -8.60 -2.68 17.29
N PRO A 78 -8.21 -3.76 18.01
CA PRO A 78 -9.14 -4.80 18.44
C PRO A 78 -10.15 -4.30 19.46
N GLU A 79 -9.79 -3.29 20.26
CA GLU A 79 -10.69 -2.68 21.22
C GLU A 79 -11.78 -1.83 20.56
N ASP A 80 -12.95 -1.84 21.19
CA ASP A 80 -14.10 -1.11 20.72
C ASP A 80 -13.92 0.40 20.98
N THR A 81 -14.08 1.21 19.95
CA THR A 81 -14.12 2.67 20.11
C THR A 81 -15.47 3.09 20.69
N ILE A 82 -15.46 3.70 21.88
CA ILE A 82 -16.66 4.26 22.53
C ILE A 82 -16.46 5.76 22.66
N VAL A 83 -17.37 6.53 22.05
CA VAL A 83 -17.38 7.99 22.13
C VAL A 83 -18.41 8.42 23.18
N ASN A 84 -17.99 9.23 24.16
CA ASN A 84 -18.88 9.77 25.19
C ASN A 84 -19.28 11.21 24.84
N ILE A 85 -20.58 11.46 24.72
CA ILE A 85 -21.14 12.80 24.47
C ILE A 85 -22.16 13.10 25.57
N ASN A 86 -21.82 14.03 26.46
CA ASN A 86 -22.69 14.46 27.58
C ASN A 86 -23.24 13.29 28.42
N GLY A 87 -22.42 12.25 28.65
CA GLY A 87 -22.82 11.06 29.43
C GLY A 87 -23.38 9.91 28.60
N ASN A 88 -23.75 10.17 27.34
CA ASN A 88 -24.23 9.14 26.42
C ASN A 88 -23.03 8.47 25.73
N LYS A 89 -22.86 7.17 25.96
CA LYS A 89 -21.83 6.37 25.32
C LYS A 89 -22.37 5.84 23.99
N ILE A 90 -21.68 6.14 22.89
CA ILE A 90 -22.00 5.67 21.55
C ILE A 90 -20.87 4.77 21.07
N GLY A 91 -21.18 3.50 20.81
CA GLY A 91 -20.22 2.49 20.37
C GLY A 91 -20.60 1.08 20.83
N CYS A 92 -20.34 0.10 19.97
CA CYS A 92 -20.74 -1.30 20.17
C CYS A 92 -22.23 -1.52 20.42
N LYS A 93 -22.62 -1.83 21.65
CA LYS A 93 -24.00 -2.11 22.07
C LYS A 93 -24.64 -0.94 22.81
N HIS A 94 -23.93 0.17 22.97
CA HIS A 94 -24.47 1.39 23.58
C HIS A 94 -24.83 2.38 22.45
N LEU A 95 -26.11 2.74 22.39
CA LEU A 95 -26.65 3.64 21.35
C LEU A 95 -27.24 4.93 21.94
N GLY A 96 -26.86 5.28 23.17
CA GLY A 96 -27.60 6.24 24.01
C GLY A 96 -28.42 5.51 25.05
#